data_AF-M6YE76-F1
#
_entry.id   AF-M6YE76-F1
#
_cell.length_a   1.000
_cell.length_b   1.000
_cell.length_c   1.000
_cell.angle_alpha   90.00
_cell.angle_beta   90.00
_cell.angle_gamma   90.00
#
_symmetry.space_group_name_H-M   'P 1'
#
loop_
_entity.id
_entity.type
_entity.pdbx_description
1 polymer ?
#
loop_
_entity_poly.entity_id
_entity_poly.type
_entity_poly.pdbx_seq_one_letter_code
_entity_poly.pdbx_strand_id
1 'polypeptide(L)'
;MYIFNVREIEPTEITSLLSHSRIKRDYEDLIMTTAEKLRKEGEIKGEIRGESKGIIKGKIETARKMFKEGFELNVVLQITGFTEQELKDYGVI
;
A
#
# COMPACT_ATOMS: atom_id res chain seq x y z
N MET A 1 -5.03 -28.70 8.35
CA MET A 1 -4.67 -27.27 8.30
C MET A 1 -3.52 -27.15 7.32
N TYR A 2 -3.76 -26.64 6.10
CA TYR A 2 -2.68 -26.49 5.11
C TYR A 2 -2.01 -25.15 5.34
N ILE A 3 -0.82 -25.19 5.93
CA ILE A 3 0.04 -24.02 6.10
C ILE A 3 0.77 -23.84 4.77
N PHE A 4 0.30 -22.90 3.94
CA PHE A 4 1.08 -22.47 2.78
C PHE A 4 2.27 -21.67 3.30
N ASN A 5 3.45 -22.30 3.26
CA ASN A 5 4.71 -21.61 3.53
C ASN A 5 4.97 -20.65 2.36
N VAL A 6 4.80 -19.35 2.60
CA VAL A 6 5.01 -18.31 1.58
C VAL A 6 6.53 -18.17 1.38
N ARG A 7 7.03 -18.87 0.37
CA ARG A 7 8.33 -18.59 -0.23
C ARG A 7 8.10 -17.66 -1.42
N GLU A 8 8.97 -16.67 -1.59
CA GLU A 8 9.03 -15.88 -2.82
C GLU A 8 9.58 -16.79 -3.93
N ILE A 9 8.67 -17.49 -4.59
CA ILE A 9 8.96 -18.38 -5.72
C ILE A 9 8.51 -17.65 -6.97
N GLU A 10 9.41 -17.46 -7.92
CA GLU A 10 9.09 -16.85 -9.21
C GLU A 10 8.07 -17.74 -9.96
N PRO A 11 7.11 -17.17 -10.71
CA PRO A 11 6.11 -17.95 -11.43
C PRO A 11 6.71 -19.03 -12.35
N THR A 12 7.91 -18.79 -12.89
CA THR A 12 8.70 -19.73 -13.71
C THR A 12 9.24 -20.92 -12.94
N GLU A 13 9.50 -20.79 -11.65
CA GLU A 13 9.92 -21.91 -10.80
C GLU A 13 8.72 -22.79 -10.43
N ILE A 14 7.53 -22.19 -10.29
CA ILE A 14 6.28 -22.93 -10.04
C ILE A 14 5.94 -23.81 -11.24
N THR A 15 6.04 -23.29 -12.48
CA THR A 15 5.76 -24.07 -13.70
C THR A 15 6.70 -25.27 -13.84
N SER A 16 7.99 -25.10 -13.54
CA SER A 16 8.97 -26.20 -13.52
C SER A 16 8.63 -27.26 -12.47
N LEU A 17 8.24 -26.86 -11.26
CA LEU A 17 7.82 -27.80 -10.20
C LEU A 17 6.51 -28.53 -10.55
N LEU A 18 5.53 -27.82 -11.12
CA LEU A 18 4.23 -28.37 -11.51
C LEU A 18 4.35 -29.30 -12.73
N SER A 19 5.28 -29.04 -13.65
CA SER A 19 5.54 -29.87 -14.84
C SER A 19 5.92 -31.32 -14.49
N HIS A 20 6.57 -31.54 -13.34
CA HIS A 20 6.94 -32.88 -12.84
C HIS A 20 5.80 -33.59 -12.11
N SER A 21 4.74 -32.87 -11.78
CA SER A 21 3.52 -33.40 -11.19
C SER A 21 2.48 -33.64 -12.30
N ARG A 22 1.61 -34.64 -12.16
CA ARG A 22 0.54 -34.93 -13.14
C ARG A 22 -0.59 -33.87 -13.16
N ILE A 23 -0.27 -32.63 -12.85
CA ILE A 23 -1.21 -31.52 -12.78
C ILE A 23 -1.48 -31.08 -14.22
N LYS A 24 -2.77 -31.09 -14.60
CA LYS A 24 -3.22 -30.69 -15.94
C LYS A 24 -2.81 -29.25 -16.24
N ARG A 25 -2.43 -28.98 -17.50
CA ARG A 25 -2.12 -27.63 -18.04
C ARG A 25 -3.12 -26.55 -17.63
N ASP A 26 -4.41 -26.88 -17.61
CA ASP A 26 -5.49 -25.95 -17.20
C ASP A 26 -5.29 -25.37 -15.78
N TYR A 27 -4.64 -26.12 -14.89
CA TYR A 27 -4.37 -25.70 -13.52
C TYR A 27 -3.15 -24.77 -13.42
N GLU A 28 -2.17 -24.96 -14.30
CA GLU A 28 -0.99 -24.09 -14.44
C GLU A 28 -1.39 -22.70 -14.94
N ASP A 29 -2.23 -22.64 -15.97
CA ASP A 29 -2.80 -21.40 -16.50
C ASP A 29 -3.65 -20.66 -15.46
N LEU A 30 -4.42 -21.40 -14.66
CA LEU A 30 -5.23 -20.84 -13.58
C LEU A 30 -4.36 -20.24 -12.47
N ILE A 31 -3.28 -20.91 -12.07
CA ILE A 31 -2.35 -20.40 -11.05
C ILE A 31 -1.63 -19.15 -11.56
N MET A 32 -1.12 -19.17 -12.79
CA MET A 32 -0.45 -18.02 -13.41
C MET A 32 -1.40 -16.81 -13.50
N THR A 33 -2.62 -17.02 -14.01
CA THR A 33 -3.64 -15.96 -14.09
C THR A 33 -3.98 -15.39 -12.72
N THR A 34 -4.07 -16.25 -11.70
CA THR A 34 -4.37 -15.83 -10.32
C THR A 34 -3.22 -15.03 -9.73
N ALA A 35 -1.98 -15.47 -9.92
CA ALA A 35 -0.79 -14.76 -9.47
C ALA A 35 -0.65 -13.39 -10.15
N GLU A 36 -0.90 -13.30 -11.46
CA GLU A 36 -0.88 -12.02 -12.19
C GLU A 36 -1.95 -11.05 -11.68
N LYS A 37 -3.17 -11.54 -11.40
CA LYS A 37 -4.23 -10.72 -10.81
C LYS A 37 -3.83 -10.20 -9.43
N LEU A 38 -3.29 -11.05 -8.56
CA LEU A 38 -2.81 -10.66 -7.23
C LEU A 38 -1.67 -9.65 -7.30
N ARG A 39 -0.75 -9.78 -8.26
CA ARG A 39 0.33 -8.81 -8.47
C ARG A 39 -0.23 -7.45 -8.89
N LYS A 40 -1.15 -7.42 -9.86
CA LYS A 40 -1.82 -6.18 -10.31
C LYS A 40 -2.61 -5.51 -9.18
N GLU A 41 -3.36 -6.28 -8.39
CA GLU A 41 -4.05 -5.76 -7.21
C GLU A 41 -3.07 -5.19 -6.18
N GLY A 42 -1.93 -5.85 -5.98
CA GLY A 42 -0.85 -5.38 -5.11
C GLY A 42 -0.21 -4.07 -5.59
N GLU A 43 0.07 -3.96 -6.89
CA GLU A 43 0.61 -2.76 -7.54
C GLU A 43 -0.37 -1.58 -7.37
N ILE A 44 -1.64 -1.77 -7.73
CA ILE A 44 -2.70 -0.74 -7.59
C ILE A 44 -2.84 -0.31 -6.12
N LYS A 45 -2.90 -1.26 -5.19
CA LYS A 45 -3.01 -0.94 -3.76
C LYS A 45 -1.77 -0.22 -3.25
N GLY A 46 -0.59 -0.57 -3.77
CA GLY A 46 0.67 0.09 -3.49
C GLY A 46 0.67 1.54 -3.95
N GLU A 47 0.23 1.79 -5.18
CA GLU A 47 0.12 3.12 -5.77
C GLU A 47 -0.84 4.02 -4.99
N ILE A 48 -2.08 3.56 -4.75
CA ILE A 48 -3.09 4.29 -3.97
C ILE A 48 -2.56 4.62 -2.57
N ARG A 49 -1.90 3.65 -1.90
CA ARG A 49 -1.33 3.86 -0.57
C ARG A 49 -0.16 4.84 -0.60
N GLY A 50 0.66 4.81 -1.65
CA GLY A 50 1.78 5.72 -1.87
C GLY A 50 1.29 7.15 -2.07
N GLU A 51 0.34 7.36 -2.97
CA GLU A 51 -0.28 8.66 -3.25
C GLU A 51 -0.93 9.24 -1.97
N SER A 52 -1.74 8.44 -1.29
CA SER A 52 -2.40 8.85 -0.03
C SER A 52 -1.39 9.27 1.04
N LYS A 53 -0.30 8.49 1.21
CA LYS A 53 0.79 8.85 2.13
C LYS A 53 1.49 10.13 1.73
N GLY A 54 1.71 10.35 0.43
CA GLY A 54 2.33 11.56 -0.10
C GLY A 54 1.50 12.81 0.21
N ILE A 55 0.19 12.74 -0.06
CA ILE A 55 -0.76 13.83 0.24
C ILE A 55 -0.77 14.16 1.73
N ILE A 56 -0.87 13.15 2.59
CA ILE A 56 -0.87 13.34 4.05
C ILE A 56 0.45 13.99 4.51
N LYS A 57 1.60 13.49 4.02
CA LYS A 57 2.91 14.05 4.37
C LYS A 57 3.03 15.52 3.95
N GLY A 58 2.59 15.86 2.74
CA GLY A 58 2.57 17.25 2.25
C GLY A 58 1.72 18.16 3.14
N LYS A 59 0.50 17.73 3.50
CA LYS A 59 -0.37 18.48 4.41
C LYS A 59 0.25 18.68 5.80
N ILE A 60 0.93 17.67 6.34
CA ILE A 60 1.64 17.75 7.64
C ILE A 60 2.77 18.77 7.56
N GLU A 61 3.56 18.76 6.47
CA GLU A 61 4.62 19.74 6.24
C GLU A 61 4.06 21.16 6.12
N THR A 62 2.94 21.34 5.42
CA THR A 62 2.21 22.61 5.36
C THR A 62 1.75 23.05 6.75
N ALA A 63 1.11 22.19 7.54
CA ALA A 63 0.67 22.51 8.90
C ALA A 63 1.85 22.98 9.78
N ARG A 64 2.97 22.26 9.74
CA ARG A 64 4.19 22.63 10.48
C ARG A 64 4.74 23.99 10.06
N LYS A 65 4.74 24.29 8.76
CA LYS A 65 5.18 25.59 8.25
C LYS A 65 4.26 26.71 8.72
N MET A 66 2.95 26.50 8.68
CA MET A 66 1.97 27.48 9.15
C MET A 66 2.14 27.77 10.65
N PHE A 67 2.32 26.76 11.49
CA PHE A 67 2.61 27.00 12.92
C PHE A 67 3.91 27.77 13.13
N LYS A 68 4.96 27.49 12.34
CA LYS A 68 6.22 28.27 12.39
C LYS A 68 6.02 29.72 11.96
N GLU A 69 5.10 29.99 11.04
CA GLU A 69 4.74 31.34 10.60
C GLU A 69 3.77 32.05 11.55
N GLY A 70 3.35 31.40 12.64
CA GLY A 70 2.50 32.00 13.68
C GLY A 70 1.00 31.92 13.39
N PHE A 71 0.57 31.05 12.46
CA PHE A 71 -0.86 30.84 12.23
C PHE A 71 -1.53 30.17 13.43
N GLU A 72 -2.73 30.62 13.75
CA GLU A 72 -3.56 30.01 14.80
C GLU A 72 -4.05 28.62 14.41
N LEU A 73 -4.27 27.76 15.42
CA LEU A 73 -4.76 26.39 15.25
C LEU A 73 -6.00 26.32 14.37
N ASN A 74 -6.99 27.18 14.57
CA ASN A 74 -8.23 27.18 13.78
C ASN A 74 -7.95 27.35 12.27
N VAL A 75 -7.06 28.28 11.91
CA VAL A 75 -6.68 28.54 10.51
C VAL A 75 -5.94 27.34 9.92
N VAL A 76 -5.06 26.70 10.69
CA VAL A 76 -4.35 25.49 10.25
C VAL A 76 -5.30 24.33 10.00
N LEU A 77 -6.27 24.10 10.90
CA LEU A 77 -7.28 23.06 10.74
C LEU A 77 -8.14 23.31 9.49
N GLN A 78 -8.57 24.56 9.26
CA GLN A 78 -9.35 24.95 8.09
C GLN A 78 -8.59 24.73 6.77
N ILE A 79 -7.31 25.13 6.70
CA ILE A 79 -6.53 25.04 5.46
C ILE A 79 -6.09 23.61 5.15
N THR A 80 -5.63 22.87 6.16
CA THR A 80 -5.13 21.50 5.96
C THR A 80 -6.25 20.47 5.89
N GLY A 81 -7.42 20.79 6.46
CA GLY A 81 -8.55 19.89 6.63
C GLY A 81 -8.29 18.80 7.67
N PHE A 82 -7.26 18.95 8.50
CA PHE A 82 -7.03 18.07 9.63
C PHE A 82 -7.90 18.45 10.82
N THR A 83 -8.13 17.47 11.68
CA THR A 83 -8.63 17.64 13.04
C THR A 83 -7.47 17.88 14.00
N GLU A 84 -7.78 18.44 15.18
CA GLU A 84 -6.76 18.66 16.21
C GLU A 84 -6.13 17.34 16.68
N GLN A 85 -6.93 16.28 16.76
CA GLN A 85 -6.44 14.94 17.13
C GLN A 85 -5.46 14.41 16.09
N GLU A 86 -5.77 14.53 14.79
CA GLU A 86 -4.84 14.11 13.73
C GLU A 86 -3.51 14.88 13.81
N LEU A 87 -3.54 16.18 14.05
CA LEU A 87 -2.31 16.96 14.20
C LEU A 87 -1.46 16.51 15.40
N LYS A 88 -2.09 16.11 16.51
CA LYS A 88 -1.41 15.50 17.68
C LYS A 88 -0.83 14.12 17.35
N ASP A 89 -1.61 13.28 16.68
CA ASP A 89 -1.19 11.93 16.28
C ASP A 89 0.02 11.99 15.32
N TYR A 90 0.08 13.02 14.46
CA TYR A 90 1.22 13.29 13.58
C TYR A 90 2.38 14.05 14.25
N GLY A 91 2.25 14.41 15.53
CA GLY A 91 3.27 15.16 16.28
C GLY A 91 3.58 16.52 15.65
N VAL A 92 2.54 17.21 15.16
CA VAL A 92 2.65 18.59 14.65
C VAL A 92 2.49 19.60 15.78
N ILE A 93 1.62 19.30 16.74
CA ILE A 93 1.32 20.08 17.95
C ILE A 93 1.37 19.20 19.20
#